data_AF-A0A0G1L1R8-F1
#
_entry.id   AF-A0A0G1L1R8-F1
#
_cell.length_a   1.000
_cell.length_b   1.000
_cell.length_c   1.000
_cell.angle_alpha   90.00
_cell.angle_beta   90.00
_cell.angle_gamma   90.00
#
_symmetry.space_group_name_H-M   'P 1'
#
loop_
_entity.id
_entity.type
_entity.pdbx_description
1 polymer ?
#
loop_
_entity_poly.entity_id
_entity_poly.type
_entity_poly.pdbx_seq_one_letter_code
_entity_poly.pdbx_strand_id
1 'polypeptide(L)'
;MGKLKTYSLYAFLVFWILILAVFSAQASASVTLRVVAVNPSEDSNQTVPIKVYLPVEIKPEDVIYREDLDIAYDTQQGSYYVFGDYELKPKEVLEKEIELKDIWVIEEAQIAAWREDADEILTAFKNTPYNQKAELLYKSIDRKLKEIEDIQAVSKPNPAQHISDYRYCLTLAVSVKTELASARTLLSEVSPQEKVQLSWKIILFIIGFLGVLSLGFYIIWQKQAGEQKN
;
A
#
# COMPACT_ATOMS: atom_id res chain seq x y z
N MET A 1 26.24 10.45 -48.15
CA MET A 1 24.89 10.81 -47.66
C MET A 1 23.98 9.59 -47.34
N GLY A 2 24.53 8.37 -47.21
CA GLY A 2 23.74 7.15 -46.95
C GLY A 2 23.71 6.67 -45.49
N LYS A 3 24.78 6.92 -44.71
CA LYS A 3 24.89 6.39 -43.34
C LYS A 3 24.00 7.10 -42.30
N LEU A 4 23.61 8.37 -42.54
CA LEU A 4 22.76 9.12 -41.61
C LEU A 4 21.30 8.62 -41.61
N LYS A 5 20.80 8.13 -42.75
CA LYS A 5 19.44 7.58 -42.87
C LYS A 5 19.29 6.22 -42.18
N THR A 6 20.35 5.41 -42.16
CA THR A 6 20.33 4.10 -41.49
C THR A 6 20.25 4.24 -39.97
N TYR A 7 21.00 5.14 -39.33
CA TYR A 7 20.92 5.34 -37.88
C TYR A 7 19.56 5.88 -37.41
N SER A 8 18.91 6.72 -38.22
CA SER A 8 17.54 7.21 -37.95
C SER A 8 16.50 6.10 -38.03
N LEU A 9 16.66 5.14 -38.96
CA LEU A 9 15.76 3.98 -39.08
C LEU A 9 15.91 3.03 -37.89
N TYR A 10 17.15 2.74 -37.47
CA TYR A 10 17.41 1.88 -36.29
C TYR A 10 16.93 2.52 -35.00
N ALA A 11 17.10 3.85 -34.82
CA ALA A 11 16.58 4.55 -33.65
C ALA A 11 15.05 4.50 -33.56
N PHE A 12 14.36 4.62 -34.71
CA PHE A 12 12.89 4.53 -34.75
C PHE A 12 12.38 3.11 -34.46
N LEU A 13 13.11 2.10 -34.93
CA LEU A 13 12.78 0.68 -34.72
C LEU A 13 13.03 0.26 -33.26
N VAL A 14 14.12 0.74 -32.65
CA VAL A 14 14.39 0.54 -31.21
C VAL A 14 13.36 1.27 -30.34
N PHE A 15 12.93 2.48 -30.72
CA PHE A 15 11.88 3.22 -30.02
C PHE A 15 10.52 2.51 -30.08
N TRP A 16 10.16 1.91 -31.22
CA TRP A 16 8.94 1.09 -31.33
C TRP A 16 8.99 -0.22 -30.55
N ILE A 17 10.17 -0.87 -30.48
CA ILE A 17 10.37 -2.05 -29.62
C ILE A 17 10.27 -1.68 -28.13
N LEU A 18 10.77 -0.51 -27.73
CA LEU A 18 10.63 0.01 -26.37
C LEU A 18 9.18 0.32 -26.00
N ILE A 19 8.37 0.84 -26.93
CA ILE A 19 6.93 1.08 -26.70
C ILE A 19 6.16 -0.24 -26.57
N LEU A 20 6.49 -1.26 -27.37
CA LEU A 20 5.85 -2.58 -27.28
C LEU A 20 6.20 -3.32 -25.98
N ALA A 21 7.36 -3.05 -25.37
CA ALA A 21 7.75 -3.64 -24.09
C ALA A 21 7.05 -3.03 -22.87
N VAL A 22 6.47 -1.82 -23.00
CA VAL A 22 5.73 -1.15 -21.90
C VAL A 22 4.28 -1.68 -21.79
N PHE A 23 3.77 -2.35 -22.82
CA PHE A 23 2.46 -3.03 -22.81
C PHE A 23 2.61 -4.54 -22.58
N SER A 24 3.36 -4.94 -21.55
CA SER A 24 3.17 -6.28 -21.00
C SER A 24 1.74 -6.33 -20.42
N ALA A 25 0.85 -7.08 -21.07
CA ALA A 25 -0.46 -7.38 -20.53
C ALA A 25 -0.26 -7.98 -19.13
N GLN A 26 -0.69 -7.26 -18.09
CA GLN A 26 -0.77 -7.84 -16.75
C GLN A 26 -1.77 -9.00 -16.85
N ALA A 27 -1.24 -10.22 -16.88
CA ALA A 27 -2.05 -11.41 -16.65
C ALA A 27 -2.67 -11.24 -15.27
N SER A 28 -3.95 -10.87 -15.23
CA SER A 28 -4.70 -10.75 -13.99
C SER A 28 -5.03 -12.17 -13.56
N ALA A 29 -4.64 -12.52 -12.33
CA ALA A 29 -5.09 -13.77 -11.74
C ALA A 29 -6.63 -13.77 -11.65
N SER A 30 -7.24 -14.94 -11.85
CA SER A 30 -8.68 -15.13 -11.74
C SER A 30 -9.00 -16.31 -10.83
N VAL A 31 -10.19 -16.25 -10.23
CA VAL A 31 -10.72 -17.23 -9.30
C VAL A 31 -12.05 -17.72 -9.83
N THR A 32 -12.15 -19.02 -10.11
CA THR A 32 -13.38 -19.66 -10.59
C THR A 32 -14.18 -20.24 -9.43
N LEU A 33 -15.43 -19.82 -9.30
CA LEU A 33 -16.41 -20.42 -8.40
C LEU A 33 -17.30 -21.36 -9.22
N ARG A 34 -17.49 -22.59 -8.71
CA ARG A 34 -18.41 -23.57 -9.30
C ARG A 34 -19.66 -23.70 -8.46
N VAL A 35 -20.80 -23.54 -9.11
CA VAL A 35 -22.12 -23.71 -8.51
C VAL A 35 -22.75 -24.95 -9.09
N VAL A 36 -23.26 -25.82 -8.23
CA VAL A 36 -23.91 -27.07 -8.62
C VAL A 36 -25.36 -27.04 -8.15
N ALA A 37 -26.29 -27.17 -9.10
CA ALA A 37 -27.71 -27.31 -8.84
C ALA A 37 -28.15 -28.71 -9.29
N VAL A 38 -29.03 -29.35 -8.51
CA VAL A 38 -29.50 -30.71 -8.79
C VAL A 38 -31.01 -30.74 -8.69
N ASN A 39 -31.69 -31.38 -9.64
CA ASN A 39 -33.09 -31.74 -9.48
C ASN A 39 -33.21 -33.05 -8.67
N PRO A 40 -33.72 -33.01 -7.42
CA PRO A 40 -33.85 -34.22 -6.60
C PRO A 40 -34.95 -35.17 -7.10
N SER A 41 -35.89 -34.69 -7.92
CA SER A 41 -37.02 -35.46 -8.43
C SER A 41 -36.56 -36.62 -9.32
N GLU A 42 -37.27 -37.75 -9.21
CA GLU A 42 -37.00 -38.95 -10.01
C GLU A 42 -37.79 -38.95 -11.33
N ASP A 43 -38.90 -38.22 -11.36
CA ASP A 43 -39.92 -38.38 -12.39
C ASP A 43 -40.42 -37.07 -13.00
N SER A 44 -40.11 -35.91 -12.38
CA SER A 44 -40.61 -34.61 -12.84
C SER A 44 -39.53 -33.58 -13.09
N ASN A 45 -39.71 -32.78 -14.15
CA ASN A 45 -38.95 -31.56 -14.36
C ASN A 45 -39.26 -30.56 -13.25
N GLN A 46 -38.24 -29.86 -12.79
CA GLN A 46 -38.38 -28.81 -11.78
C GLN A 46 -37.58 -27.58 -12.21
N THR A 47 -38.17 -26.39 -12.00
CA THR A 47 -37.44 -25.14 -12.06
C THR A 47 -36.66 -24.97 -10.75
N VAL A 48 -35.34 -25.03 -10.83
CA VAL A 48 -34.44 -24.88 -9.69
C VAL A 48 -33.86 -23.45 -9.71
N PRO A 49 -34.16 -22.62 -8.69
CA PRO A 49 -33.56 -21.31 -8.58
C PRO A 49 -32.11 -21.42 -8.10
N ILE A 50 -31.18 -20.87 -8.85
CA ILE A 50 -29.79 -20.67 -8.43
C ILE A 50 -29.69 -19.28 -7.84
N LYS A 51 -29.20 -19.18 -6.60
CA LYS A 51 -28.85 -17.91 -5.96
C LYS A 51 -27.59 -18.10 -5.12
N VAL A 52 -26.51 -17.42 -5.49
CA VAL A 52 -25.22 -17.52 -4.79
C VAL A 52 -24.68 -16.13 -4.50
N TYR A 53 -24.40 -15.89 -3.22
CA TYR A 53 -23.80 -14.63 -2.77
C TYR A 53 -22.30 -14.63 -3.09
N LEU A 54 -21.84 -13.52 -3.67
CA LEU A 54 -20.44 -13.26 -3.90
C LEU A 54 -19.79 -12.71 -2.61
N PRO A 55 -18.46 -12.85 -2.45
CA PRO A 55 -17.74 -12.19 -1.37
C PRO A 55 -18.02 -10.68 -1.36
N VAL A 56 -18.16 -10.10 -0.16
CA VAL A 56 -18.56 -8.69 0.04
C VAL A 56 -17.60 -7.69 -0.63
N GLU A 57 -16.36 -8.13 -0.88
CA GLU A 57 -15.31 -7.35 -1.52
C GLU A 57 -15.50 -7.20 -3.04
N ILE A 58 -16.27 -8.11 -3.66
CA ILE A 58 -16.46 -8.17 -5.12
C ILE A 58 -17.47 -7.14 -5.58
N LYS A 59 -17.14 -6.46 -6.67
CA LYS A 59 -18.06 -5.59 -7.41
C LYS A 59 -18.45 -6.22 -8.75
N PRO A 60 -19.49 -5.70 -9.43
CA PRO A 60 -19.88 -6.21 -10.75
C PRO A 60 -18.76 -6.10 -11.78
N GLU A 61 -17.88 -5.10 -11.64
CA GLU A 61 -16.69 -4.90 -12.47
C GLU A 61 -15.61 -5.96 -12.28
N ASP A 62 -15.62 -6.69 -11.16
CA ASP A 62 -14.68 -7.77 -10.87
C ASP A 62 -15.19 -9.14 -11.37
N VAL A 63 -16.43 -9.22 -11.88
CA VAL A 63 -16.98 -10.44 -12.46
C VAL A 63 -16.58 -10.53 -13.94
N ILE A 64 -15.62 -11.40 -14.25
CA ILE A 64 -15.08 -11.60 -15.59
C ILE A 64 -16.06 -12.41 -16.45
N TYR A 65 -16.60 -13.48 -15.87
CA TYR A 65 -17.51 -14.40 -16.54
C TYR A 65 -18.61 -14.87 -15.61
N ARG A 66 -19.84 -14.97 -16.12
CA ARG A 66 -21.03 -15.34 -15.34
C ARG A 66 -22.07 -16.12 -16.14
N GLU A 67 -21.66 -16.71 -17.28
CA GLU A 67 -22.57 -17.37 -18.23
C GLU A 67 -23.83 -16.54 -18.52
N ASP A 68 -25.00 -17.08 -18.20
CA ASP A 68 -26.35 -16.51 -18.33
C ASP A 68 -26.96 -16.09 -16.98
N LEU A 69 -26.15 -16.02 -15.91
CA LEU A 69 -26.59 -15.57 -14.59
C LEU A 69 -26.65 -14.04 -14.51
N ASP A 70 -27.71 -13.54 -13.89
CA ASP A 70 -27.88 -12.13 -13.57
C ASP A 70 -27.18 -11.76 -12.26
N ILE A 71 -26.77 -10.50 -12.13
CA ILE A 71 -26.16 -9.95 -10.91
C ILE A 71 -27.11 -8.93 -10.31
N ALA A 72 -27.34 -9.04 -9.00
CA ALA A 72 -28.04 -8.03 -8.22
C ALA A 72 -27.31 -7.75 -6.91
N TYR A 73 -27.63 -6.61 -6.30
CA TYR A 73 -27.10 -6.20 -5.00
C TYR A 73 -28.17 -6.35 -3.92
N ASP A 74 -27.83 -6.99 -2.81
CA ASP A 74 -28.68 -7.12 -1.64
C ASP A 74 -28.29 -6.05 -0.61
N THR A 75 -29.15 -5.05 -0.40
CA THR A 75 -28.87 -3.95 0.53
C THR A 75 -28.89 -4.37 1.99
N GLN A 76 -29.53 -5.49 2.34
CA GLN A 76 -29.57 -6.00 3.71
C GLN A 76 -28.29 -6.77 4.04
N GLN A 77 -27.78 -7.55 3.09
CA GLN A 77 -26.54 -8.30 3.27
C GLN A 77 -25.28 -7.51 2.89
N GLY A 78 -25.43 -6.41 2.15
CA GLY A 78 -24.32 -5.58 1.71
C GLY A 78 -23.41 -6.27 0.69
N SER A 79 -23.95 -7.19 -0.11
CA SER A 79 -23.18 -8.02 -1.04
C SER A 79 -23.91 -8.20 -2.37
N TYR A 80 -23.13 -8.44 -3.41
CA TYR A 80 -23.66 -8.87 -4.71
C TYR A 80 -23.98 -10.36 -4.68
N TYR A 81 -24.96 -10.77 -5.47
CA TYR A 81 -25.27 -12.17 -5.71
C TYR A 81 -25.55 -12.40 -7.18
N VAL A 82 -25.23 -13.61 -7.63
CA VAL A 82 -25.63 -14.11 -8.94
C VAL A 82 -26.88 -14.97 -8.81
N PHE A 83 -27.77 -14.90 -9.79
CA PHE A 83 -29.00 -15.68 -9.78
C PHE A 83 -29.51 -16.04 -11.18
N GLY A 84 -30.35 -17.08 -11.25
CA GLY A 84 -31.02 -17.53 -12.46
C GLY A 84 -31.94 -18.71 -12.17
N ASP A 85 -32.98 -18.88 -12.97
CA ASP A 85 -33.93 -19.99 -12.86
C ASP A 85 -33.74 -20.96 -14.02
N TYR A 86 -33.55 -22.24 -13.70
CA TYR A 86 -33.27 -23.26 -14.70
C TYR A 86 -34.23 -24.43 -14.59
N GLU A 87 -34.83 -24.83 -15.72
CA GLU A 87 -35.62 -26.05 -15.79
C GLU A 87 -34.69 -27.26 -15.93
N LEU A 88 -34.69 -28.13 -14.91
CA LEU A 88 -33.88 -29.34 -14.85
C LEU A 88 -34.75 -30.58 -14.98
N LYS A 89 -34.31 -31.54 -15.80
CA LYS A 89 -34.90 -32.87 -15.92
C LYS A 89 -34.70 -33.68 -14.63
N PRO A 90 -35.43 -34.79 -14.46
CA PRO A 90 -35.24 -35.63 -13.28
C PRO A 90 -33.78 -36.08 -13.14
N LYS A 91 -33.24 -35.95 -11.92
CA LYS A 91 -31.83 -36.23 -11.58
C LYS A 91 -30.78 -35.45 -12.38
N GLU A 92 -31.17 -34.41 -13.15
CA GLU A 92 -30.20 -33.59 -13.87
C GLU A 92 -29.38 -32.73 -12.90
N VAL A 93 -28.08 -32.66 -13.19
CA VAL A 93 -27.11 -31.83 -12.47
C VAL A 93 -26.67 -30.72 -13.42
N LEU A 94 -26.90 -29.49 -13.01
CA LEU A 94 -26.44 -28.29 -13.71
C LEU A 94 -25.24 -27.71 -12.97
N GLU A 95 -24.12 -27.59 -13.67
CA GLU A 95 -22.94 -26.90 -13.18
C GLU A 95 -22.83 -25.53 -13.86
N LYS A 96 -22.55 -24.50 -13.08
CA LYS A 96 -22.33 -23.13 -13.55
C LYS A 96 -21.00 -22.63 -13.04
N GLU A 97 -20.22 -21.99 -13.91
CA GLU A 97 -18.94 -21.39 -13.55
C GLU A 97 -19.04 -19.86 -13.52
N ILE A 98 -18.52 -19.27 -12.46
CA ILE A 98 -18.41 -17.81 -12.30
C ILE A 98 -16.92 -17.51 -12.16
N GLU A 99 -16.38 -16.74 -13.08
CA GLU A 99 -14.99 -16.30 -13.03
C GLU A 99 -14.91 -14.89 -12.46
N LEU A 100 -14.15 -14.75 -11.38
CA LEU A 100 -13.91 -13.50 -10.70
C LEU A 100 -12.46 -13.08 -10.90
N LYS A 101 -12.23 -11.77 -11.01
CA LYS A 101 -10.90 -11.20 -10.91
C LYS A 101 -10.37 -11.43 -9.50
N ASP A 102 -9.12 -11.89 -9.40
CA ASP A 102 -8.48 -12.03 -8.10
C ASP A 102 -8.10 -10.64 -7.57
N ILE A 103 -8.89 -10.17 -6.60
CA ILE A 103 -8.69 -8.91 -5.88
C ILE A 103 -8.18 -9.15 -4.45
N TRP A 104 -7.96 -10.41 -4.06
CA TRP A 104 -7.64 -10.81 -2.68
C TRP A 104 -6.14 -10.87 -2.45
N VAL A 105 -5.46 -9.78 -2.78
CA VAL A 105 -4.02 -9.63 -2.61
C VAL A 105 -3.70 -8.22 -2.14
N ILE A 106 -2.81 -8.10 -1.15
CA ILE A 106 -2.19 -6.83 -0.79
C ILE A 106 -1.00 -6.63 -1.72
N GLU A 107 -1.00 -5.51 -2.44
CA GLU A 107 0.06 -5.18 -3.39
C GLU A 107 1.44 -5.18 -2.74
N GLU A 108 2.43 -5.79 -3.40
CA GLU A 108 3.81 -5.85 -2.90
C GLU A 108 4.40 -4.45 -2.65
N ALA A 109 4.06 -3.49 -3.53
CA ALA A 109 4.45 -2.09 -3.37
C ALA A 109 3.94 -1.48 -2.06
N GLN A 110 2.72 -1.85 -1.64
CA GLN A 110 2.14 -1.37 -0.40
C GLN A 110 2.83 -1.98 0.83
N ILE A 111 3.17 -3.27 0.79
CA ILE A 111 3.94 -3.96 1.84
C ILE A 111 5.33 -3.34 1.95
N ALA A 112 6.00 -3.10 0.82
CA ALA A 112 7.30 -2.44 0.75
C ALA A 112 7.26 -1.03 1.36
N ALA A 113 6.24 -0.23 1.03
CA ALA A 113 6.08 1.11 1.59
C ALA A 113 5.90 1.10 3.12
N TRP A 114 5.17 0.13 3.69
CA TRP A 114 5.05 0.02 5.15
C TRP A 114 6.35 -0.43 5.81
N ARG A 115 7.15 -1.26 5.13
CA ARG A 115 8.46 -1.67 5.61
C ARG A 115 9.43 -0.49 5.62
N GLU A 116 9.46 0.28 4.54
CA GLU A 116 10.26 1.51 4.43
C GLU A 116 9.87 2.54 5.50
N ASP A 117 8.57 2.78 5.69
CA ASP A 117 8.06 3.62 6.78
C ASP A 117 8.57 3.16 8.16
N ALA A 118 8.59 1.85 8.42
CA ALA A 118 9.07 1.30 9.68
C ALA A 118 10.58 1.50 9.86
N ASP A 119 11.36 1.32 8.79
CA ASP A 119 12.81 1.51 8.78
C ASP A 119 13.22 2.97 9.02
N GLU A 120 12.51 3.92 8.41
CA GLU A 120 12.71 5.35 8.61
C GLU A 120 12.46 5.74 10.08
N ILE A 121 11.33 5.28 10.63
CA ILE A 121 10.97 5.54 12.02
C ILE A 121 12.02 4.96 12.97
N LEU A 122 12.45 3.71 12.75
CA LEU A 122 13.49 3.09 13.57
C LEU A 122 14.80 3.89 13.53
N THR A 123 15.20 4.35 12.35
CA THR A 123 16.41 5.16 12.18
C THR A 123 16.32 6.48 12.94
N ALA A 124 15.15 7.11 12.97
CA ALA A 124 14.91 8.33 13.74
C ALA A 124 15.01 8.11 15.27
N PHE A 125 14.73 6.90 15.75
CA PHE A 125 14.83 6.55 17.18
C PHE A 125 16.23 6.17 17.66
N LYS A 126 17.21 5.89 16.78
CA LYS A 126 18.55 5.36 17.14
C LYS A 126 19.27 6.09 18.27
N ASN A 127 19.13 7.42 18.35
CA ASN A 127 19.80 8.25 19.34
C ASN A 127 18.87 8.76 20.46
N THR A 128 17.74 8.09 20.66
CA THR A 128 16.73 8.49 21.64
C THR A 128 16.66 7.51 22.81
N PRO A 129 16.14 7.94 23.98
CA PRO A 129 15.84 7.02 25.08
C PRO A 129 14.83 5.91 24.73
N TYR A 130 14.12 6.05 23.61
CA TYR A 130 13.05 5.16 23.19
C TYR A 130 13.51 4.13 22.15
N ASN A 131 14.81 4.08 21.80
CA ASN A 131 15.34 3.18 20.77
C ASN A 131 14.95 1.71 20.99
N GLN A 132 15.09 1.19 22.21
CA GLN A 132 14.72 -0.20 22.51
C GLN A 132 13.22 -0.47 22.28
N LYS A 133 12.35 0.48 22.62
CA LYS A 133 10.91 0.36 22.39
C LYS A 133 10.60 0.40 20.89
N ALA A 134 11.28 1.26 20.15
CA ALA A 134 11.16 1.35 18.70
C ALA A 134 11.63 0.07 17.99
N GLU A 135 12.73 -0.55 18.44
CA GLU A 135 13.21 -1.84 17.92
C GLU A 135 12.18 -2.97 18.10
N LEU A 136 11.47 -3.00 19.24
CA LEU A 136 10.41 -3.99 19.48
C LEU A 136 9.21 -3.78 18.56
N LEU A 137 8.78 -2.52 18.37
CA LEU A 137 7.72 -2.17 17.43
C LEU A 137 8.11 -2.54 15.99
N TYR A 138 9.33 -2.20 15.58
CA TYR A 138 9.86 -2.56 14.26
C TYR A 138 9.84 -4.08 14.04
N LYS A 139 10.38 -4.87 14.97
CA LYS A 139 10.35 -6.34 14.86
C LYS A 139 8.94 -6.90 14.80
N SER A 140 8.00 -6.29 15.54
CA SER A 140 6.59 -6.67 15.50
C SER A 140 5.96 -6.38 14.13
N ILE A 141 6.23 -5.22 13.55
CA ILE A 141 5.77 -4.82 12.21
C ILE A 141 6.36 -5.75 11.15
N ASP A 142 7.69 -5.90 11.13
CA ASP A 142 8.39 -6.71 10.13
C ASP A 142 7.92 -8.17 10.13
N ARG A 143 7.72 -8.76 11.32
CA ARG A 143 7.14 -10.10 11.44
C ARG A 143 5.76 -10.20 10.80
N LYS A 144 4.86 -9.22 11.02
CA LYS A 144 3.51 -9.24 10.44
C LYS A 144 3.54 -9.03 8.92
N LEU A 145 4.42 -8.15 8.43
CA LEU A 145 4.61 -7.95 6.98
C LEU A 145 5.11 -9.23 6.32
N LYS A 146 6.09 -9.90 6.95
CA LYS A 146 6.58 -11.20 6.50
C LYS A 146 5.47 -12.26 6.49
N GLU A 147 4.64 -12.30 7.52
CA GLU A 147 3.50 -13.22 7.60
C GLU A 147 2.49 -12.98 6.46
N ILE A 148 2.21 -11.71 6.11
CA ILE A 148 1.38 -11.38 4.94
C ILE A 148 2.03 -11.91 3.65
N GLU A 149 3.32 -11.67 3.44
CA GLU A 149 4.05 -12.15 2.27
C GLU A 149 4.04 -13.68 2.18
N ASP A 150 4.31 -14.36 3.30
CA ASP A 150 4.33 -15.82 3.38
C ASP A 150 2.95 -16.42 3.07
N ILE A 151 1.86 -15.81 3.56
CA ILE A 151 0.48 -16.25 3.27
C ILE A 151 0.11 -16.02 1.80
N GLN A 152 0.58 -14.94 1.19
CA GLN A 152 0.30 -14.63 -0.23
C GLN A 152 1.16 -15.45 -1.19
N ALA A 153 2.35 -15.89 -0.77
CA ALA A 153 3.25 -16.69 -1.60
C ALA A 153 2.80 -18.15 -1.80
N VAL A 154 1.97 -18.68 -0.89
CA VAL A 154 1.44 -20.05 -1.00
C VAL A 154 0.40 -20.10 -2.12
N SER A 155 0.61 -20.97 -3.11
CA SER A 155 -0.40 -21.26 -4.15
C SER A 155 -1.64 -21.91 -3.53
N LYS A 156 -2.83 -21.34 -3.76
CA LYS A 156 -4.08 -21.77 -3.12
C LYS A 156 -5.04 -22.39 -4.12
N PRO A 157 -5.35 -23.68 -4.02
CA PRO A 157 -6.33 -24.33 -4.88
C PRO A 157 -7.78 -24.06 -4.46
N ASN A 158 -8.02 -23.56 -3.24
CA ASN A 158 -9.37 -23.33 -2.70
C ASN A 158 -9.69 -21.81 -2.63
N PRO A 159 -10.64 -21.32 -3.44
CA PRO A 159 -11.10 -19.92 -3.42
C PRO A 159 -11.55 -19.43 -2.03
N ALA A 160 -12.30 -20.24 -1.28
CA ALA A 160 -12.82 -19.85 0.03
C ALA A 160 -11.68 -19.64 1.04
N GLN A 161 -10.65 -20.50 0.98
CA GLN A 161 -9.46 -20.35 1.80
C GLN A 161 -8.67 -19.10 1.41
N HIS A 162 -8.50 -18.85 0.10
CA HIS A 162 -7.82 -17.65 -0.41
C HIS A 162 -8.46 -16.35 0.11
N ILE A 163 -9.79 -16.26 0.02
CA ILE A 163 -10.57 -15.12 0.55
C ILE A 163 -10.41 -14.99 2.06
N SER A 164 -10.47 -16.11 2.80
CA SER A 164 -10.31 -16.12 4.26
C SER A 164 -8.93 -15.63 4.69
N ASP A 165 -7.89 -16.10 4.00
CA ASP A 165 -6.51 -15.71 4.27
C ASP A 165 -6.29 -14.21 3.98
N TYR A 166 -6.86 -13.71 2.89
CA TYR A 166 -6.81 -12.28 2.59
C TYR A 166 -7.46 -11.44 3.70
N ARG A 167 -8.63 -11.86 4.21
CA ARG A 167 -9.27 -11.18 5.34
C ARG A 167 -8.39 -11.20 6.59
N TYR A 168 -7.69 -12.29 6.83
CA TYR A 168 -6.70 -12.36 7.90
C TYR A 168 -5.52 -11.40 7.65
N CYS A 169 -4.96 -11.36 6.44
CA CYS A 169 -3.93 -10.40 6.05
C CYS A 169 -4.39 -8.94 6.24
N LEU A 170 -5.66 -8.62 5.98
CA LEU A 170 -6.22 -7.30 6.28
C LEU A 170 -6.16 -6.96 7.77
N THR A 171 -6.40 -7.92 8.66
CA THR A 171 -6.25 -7.70 10.11
C THR A 171 -4.80 -7.41 10.52
N LEU A 172 -3.84 -8.13 9.92
CA LEU A 172 -2.41 -7.88 10.12
C LEU A 172 -2.02 -6.49 9.59
N ALA A 173 -2.50 -6.12 8.41
CA ALA A 173 -2.25 -4.81 7.80
C ALA A 173 -2.81 -3.66 8.66
N VAL A 174 -4.00 -3.81 9.23
CA VAL A 174 -4.55 -2.84 10.20
C VAL A 174 -3.63 -2.73 11.41
N SER A 175 -3.18 -3.85 11.97
CA SER A 175 -2.26 -3.84 13.11
C SER A 175 -0.93 -3.15 12.78
N VAL A 176 -0.35 -3.39 11.59
CA VAL A 176 0.85 -2.69 11.11
C VAL A 176 0.62 -1.18 11.05
N LYS A 177 -0.49 -0.73 10.45
CA LYS A 177 -0.83 0.69 10.37
C LYS A 177 -0.97 1.33 11.75
N THR A 178 -1.60 0.63 12.70
CA THR A 178 -1.74 1.11 14.08
C THR A 178 -0.40 1.20 14.81
N GLU A 179 0.48 0.22 14.63
CA GLU A 179 1.83 0.24 15.22
C GLU A 179 2.69 1.34 14.61
N LEU A 180 2.66 1.53 13.29
CA LEU A 180 3.31 2.66 12.61
C LEU A 180 2.81 4.01 13.13
N ALA A 181 1.48 4.17 13.28
CA ALA A 181 0.90 5.40 13.82
C ALA A 181 1.37 5.65 15.27
N SER A 182 1.41 4.59 16.09
CA SER A 182 1.89 4.68 17.48
C SER A 182 3.37 5.07 17.54
N ALA A 183 4.19 4.50 16.66
CA ALA A 183 5.61 4.81 16.57
C ALA A 183 5.86 6.26 16.11
N ARG A 184 5.06 6.77 15.15
CA ARG A 184 5.09 8.18 14.73
C ARG A 184 4.72 9.14 15.86
N THR A 185 3.70 8.80 16.66
CA THR A 185 3.31 9.60 17.84
C THR A 185 4.42 9.61 18.89
N LEU A 186 5.05 8.47 19.17
CA LEU A 186 6.20 8.42 20.07
C LEU A 186 7.37 9.24 19.52
N LEU A 187 7.58 9.25 18.20
CA LEU A 187 8.67 9.99 17.60
C LEU A 187 8.45 11.50 17.71
N SER A 188 7.20 11.98 17.56
CA SER A 188 6.88 13.40 17.69
C SER A 188 7.03 13.93 19.12
N GLU A 189 6.81 13.09 20.13
CA GLU A 189 7.10 13.43 21.53
C GLU A 189 8.60 13.56 21.82
N VAL A 190 9.41 12.78 21.12
CA VAL A 190 10.83 12.59 21.44
C VAL A 190 11.74 13.44 20.58
N SER A 191 11.37 13.73 19.33
CA SER A 191 12.10 14.60 18.41
C SER A 191 12.28 15.99 19.02
N PRO A 192 13.46 16.31 19.59
CA PRO A 192 13.74 17.66 20.02
C PRO A 192 14.04 18.42 18.73
N GLN A 193 13.07 19.17 18.21
CA GLN A 193 13.31 20.18 17.17
C GLN A 193 14.60 20.92 17.51
N GLU A 194 15.65 20.75 16.69
CA GLU A 194 16.79 21.64 16.41
C GLU A 194 17.31 22.61 17.52
N LYS A 195 17.06 22.35 18.81
CA LYS A 195 17.26 23.35 19.89
C LYS A 195 18.73 23.56 20.23
N VAL A 196 19.63 22.74 19.68
CA VAL A 196 21.06 22.80 20.00
C VAL A 196 21.84 23.63 18.98
N GLN A 197 21.40 23.74 17.71
CA GLN A 197 22.12 24.55 16.71
C GLN A 197 21.80 26.06 16.79
N LEU A 198 20.62 26.43 17.26
CA LEU A 198 20.22 27.83 17.43
C LEU A 198 20.97 28.52 18.58
N SER A 199 21.26 27.80 19.67
CA SER A 199 21.92 28.38 20.86
C SER A 199 23.35 28.87 20.57
N TRP A 200 24.16 28.12 19.82
CA TRP A 200 25.54 28.53 19.51
C TRP A 200 25.64 29.69 18.52
N LYS A 201 24.73 29.76 17.54
CA LYS A 201 24.68 30.90 16.59
C LYS A 201 24.27 32.19 17.29
N ILE A 202 23.34 32.12 18.25
CA ILE A 202 22.94 33.27 19.08
C ILE A 202 24.09 33.72 19.97
N ILE A 203 24.81 32.79 20.62
CA ILE A 203 25.98 33.12 21.44
C ILE A 203 27.05 33.82 20.60
N LEU A 204 27.39 33.29 19.42
CA LEU A 204 28.37 33.92 18.52
C LEU A 204 27.93 35.31 18.04
N PHE A 205 26.64 35.49 17.75
CA PHE A 205 26.10 36.80 17.36
C PHE A 205 26.22 37.83 18.50
N ILE A 206 25.88 37.44 19.74
CA ILE A 206 26.00 38.31 20.92
C ILE A 206 27.46 38.72 21.15
N ILE A 207 28.40 37.77 21.08
CA ILE A 207 29.83 38.04 21.25
C ILE A 207 30.35 38.99 20.15
N GLY A 208 29.96 38.76 18.89
CA GLY A 208 30.32 39.64 17.78
C GLY A 208 29.78 41.06 17.94
N PHE A 209 28.51 41.18 18.33
CA PHE A 209 27.86 42.48 18.56
C PHE A 209 28.51 43.26 19.71
N LEU A 210 28.80 42.60 20.83
CA LEU A 210 29.54 43.21 21.96
C LEU A 210 30.95 43.66 21.55
N GLY A 211 31.63 42.87 20.71
CA GLY A 211 32.94 43.24 20.16
C GLY A 211 32.88 44.52 19.33
N VAL A 212 31.88 44.65 18.44
CA VAL A 212 31.69 45.85 17.62
C VAL A 212 31.35 47.07 18.47
N LEU A 213 30.48 46.93 19.47
CA LEU A 213 30.17 48.01 20.41
C LEU A 213 31.42 48.49 21.16
N SER A 214 32.22 47.56 21.68
CA SER A 214 33.47 47.89 22.38
C SER A 214 34.45 48.66 21.49
N LEU A 215 34.57 48.26 20.22
CA LEU A 215 35.42 48.93 19.24
C LEU A 215 34.92 50.33 18.89
N GLY A 216 33.59 50.50 18.77
CA GLY A 216 32.96 51.81 18.57
C GLY A 216 33.23 52.76 19.73
N PHE A 217 33.07 52.31 20.98
CA PHE A 217 33.39 53.10 22.17
C PHE A 217 34.89 53.46 22.23
N TYR A 218 35.78 52.54 21.87
CA TYR A 218 37.22 52.79 21.84
C TYR A 218 37.60 53.90 20.85
N ILE A 219 37.02 53.89 19.65
CA ILE A 219 37.28 54.93 18.63
C ILE A 219 36.78 56.30 19.09
N ILE A 220 35.57 56.36 19.68
CA ILE A 220 35.01 57.61 20.21
C ILE A 220 35.91 58.18 21.32
N TRP A 221 36.38 57.32 22.22
CA TRP A 221 37.28 57.71 23.30
C TRP A 221 38.65 58.22 22.78
N GLN A 222 39.25 57.53 21.80
CA GLN A 222 40.47 57.97 21.13
C GLN A 222 40.33 59.37 20.51
N LYS A 223 39.18 59.65 19.89
CA LYS A 223 38.91 60.95 19.28
C LYS A 223 38.78 62.07 20.32
N GLN A 224 38.08 61.82 21.43
CA GLN A 224 37.96 62.79 22.53
C GLN A 224 39.29 63.03 23.26
N ALA A 225 40.11 62.01 23.44
CA ALA A 225 41.43 62.15 24.07
C ALA A 225 42.42 62.97 23.23
N GLY A 226 42.24 62.99 21.90
CA GLY A 226 43.03 63.82 20.98
C GLY A 226 42.67 65.31 21.01
N GLU A 227 41.40 65.65 21.27
CA GLU A 227 40.92 67.04 21.27
C GLU A 227 41.31 67.83 22.54
N GLN A 228 41.64 67.17 23.65
CA GLN A 228 42.11 67.82 24.88
C GLN A 228 43.60 68.20 24.89
N LYS A 229 44.32 67.99 23.78
CA LYS A 229 45.75 68.32 23.64
C LYS A 229 46.04 69.54 22.74
N ASN A 230 45.01 70.25 22.28
CA ASN A 230 45.11 71.58 21.65
C ASN A 230 44.43 72.63 22.53
#